data_AF-A0AAD4GA98-F1
#
_entry.id   AF-A0AAD4GA98-F1
#
_cell.length_a   1.000
_cell.length_b   1.000
_cell.length_c   1.000
_cell.angle_alpha   90.00
_cell.angle_beta   90.00
_cell.angle_gamma   90.00
#
_symmetry.space_group_name_H-M   'P 1'
#
loop_
_entity.id
_entity.type
_entity.pdbx_description
1 polymer ?
#
loop_
_entity_poly.entity_id
_entity_poly.type
_entity_poly.pdbx_seq_one_letter_code
_entity_poly.pdbx_strand_id
1 'polypeptide(L)'
;MYRKIGRNIKIVAINLYKHDHLSLANILNCLEISKRMFWHICKLWMETGDVVHHNHGIPDINYLLCLVNHHPDWFLNELVDLLHHNCFIAVHFTTLYCELSRARISLKKLRKIAKERDALYHTDFI
;
A
#
# COMPACT_ATOMS: atom_id res chain seq x y z
N MET A 1 14.02 6.65 25.04
CA MET A 1 12.70 7.06 24.50
C MET A 1 12.77 7.03 22.98
N TYR A 2 11.84 6.33 22.30
CA TYR A 2 11.81 6.25 20.83
C TYR A 2 10.84 7.32 20.29
N ARG A 3 11.37 8.36 19.63
CA ARG A 3 10.55 9.41 18.99
C ARG A 3 10.26 9.00 17.54
N LYS A 4 8.99 8.93 17.17
CA LYS A 4 8.58 8.64 15.79
C LYS A 4 8.82 9.90 14.94
N ILE A 5 9.83 9.84 14.06
CA ILE A 5 10.16 10.96 13.17
C ILE A 5 9.22 10.96 11.97
N GLY A 6 8.55 12.09 11.73
CA GLY A 6 7.62 12.28 10.62
C GLY A 6 8.31 12.26 9.25
N ARG A 7 7.55 11.90 8.20
CA ARG A 7 8.05 11.81 6.81
C ARG A 7 8.76 13.07 6.35
N ASN A 8 8.20 14.24 6.61
CA ASN A 8 8.74 15.53 6.17
C ASN A 8 10.15 15.79 6.74
N ILE A 9 10.39 15.45 8.01
CA ILE A 9 11.70 15.63 8.64
C ILE A 9 12.74 14.76 7.95
N LYS A 10 12.37 13.53 7.55
CA LYS A 10 13.26 12.63 6.82
C LYS A 10 13.59 13.17 5.42
N ILE A 11 12.61 13.73 4.70
CA ILE A 11 12.82 14.36 3.39
C ILE A 11 13.75 15.56 3.52
N VAL A 12 13.52 16.43 4.52
CA VAL A 12 14.37 17.58 4.80
C VAL A 12 15.80 17.14 5.10
N ALA A 13 16.00 16.09 5.90
CA ALA A 13 17.34 15.55 6.18
C ALA A 13 18.08 15.12 4.91
N ILE A 14 17.39 14.47 3.97
CA ILE A 14 17.97 14.06 2.69
C ILE A 14 18.30 15.26 1.81
N ASN A 15 17.39 16.21 1.68
CA ASN A 15 17.60 17.39 0.84
C ASN A 15 18.78 18.23 1.35
N LEU A 16 18.88 18.43 2.67
CA LEU A 16 20.00 19.15 3.29
C LEU A 16 21.34 18.47 3.03
N TYR A 17 21.36 17.12 3.03
CA TYR A 17 22.57 16.34 2.74
C TYR A 17 22.92 16.33 1.25
N LYS A 18 21.95 16.12 0.36
CA LYS A 18 22.17 16.03 -1.08
C LYS A 18 22.64 17.32 -1.72
N HIS A 19 22.18 18.46 -1.18
CA HIS A 19 22.53 19.78 -1.70
C HIS A 19 23.69 20.42 -0.93
N ASP A 20 24.37 19.66 -0.06
CA ASP A 20 25.49 20.13 0.77
C ASP A 20 25.18 21.42 1.56
N HIS A 21 23.91 21.64 1.90
CA HIS A 21 23.50 22.84 2.64
C HIS A 21 23.99 22.82 4.09
N LEU A 22 24.17 21.64 4.67
CA LEU A 22 24.67 21.46 6.03
C LEU A 22 25.57 20.22 6.10
N SER A 23 26.58 20.28 6.97
CA SER A 23 27.38 19.10 7.30
C SER A 23 26.53 18.03 7.97
N LEU A 24 26.88 16.76 7.80
CA LEU A 24 26.17 15.64 8.43
C LEU A 24 26.01 15.83 9.95
N ALA A 25 27.06 16.33 10.63
CA ALA A 25 27.00 16.57 12.08
C ALA A 25 25.92 17.59 12.45
N ASN A 26 25.80 18.68 11.67
CA ASN A 26 24.78 19.71 11.89
C ASN A 26 23.37 19.18 11.59
N ILE A 27 23.20 18.40 10.53
CA ILE A 27 21.90 17.79 10.18
C ILE A 27 21.41 16.88 11.31
N LEU A 28 22.29 16.01 11.82
CA LEU A 28 21.93 15.07 12.91
C LEU A 28 21.56 15.81 14.19
N ASN A 29 22.28 16.90 14.52
CA ASN A 29 22.01 17.69 15.71
C ASN A 29 20.71 18.51 15.57
N CYS A 30 20.52 19.23 14.46
CA CYS A 30 19.36 20.08 14.24
C CYS A 30 18.04 19.30 14.14
N LEU A 31 18.06 18.12 13.53
CA LEU A 31 16.86 17.30 13.34
C LEU A 31 16.70 16.21 14.42
N GLU A 32 17.58 16.21 15.43
CA GLU A 32 17.61 15.24 16.55
C GLU A 32 17.57 13.77 16.07
N ILE A 33 18.24 13.47 14.96
CA ILE A 33 18.24 12.13 14.35
C ILE A 33 19.55 11.43 14.67
N SER A 34 19.50 10.14 14.98
CA SER A 34 20.72 9.35 15.12
C SER A 34 21.37 9.08 13.77
N LYS A 35 22.71 8.97 13.76
CA LYS A 35 23.49 8.62 12.57
C LYS A 35 22.99 7.33 11.90
N ARG A 36 22.64 6.32 12.69
CA ARG A 36 22.08 5.04 12.21
C ARG A 36 20.76 5.24 11.45
N MET A 37 19.86 6.06 11.99
CA MET A 37 18.58 6.32 11.36
C MET A 37 18.74 7.12 10.07
N PHE A 38 19.65 8.09 10.05
CA PHE A 38 19.98 8.84 8.86
C PHE A 38 20.46 7.94 7.71
N TRP A 39 21.40 7.02 7.97
CA TRP A 39 21.86 6.08 6.95
C TRP A 39 20.76 5.12 6.48
N HIS A 40 19.88 4.71 7.39
CA HIS A 40 18.72 3.90 7.01
C HIS A 40 17.77 4.66 6.07
N ILE A 41 17.50 5.93 6.36
CA ILE A 41 16.70 6.83 5.51
C ILE A 41 17.37 7.04 4.15
N CYS A 42 18.67 7.30 4.11
CA CYS A 42 19.43 7.45 2.86
C CYS A 42 19.40 6.17 2.02
N LYS A 43 19.56 5.00 2.66
CA LYS A 43 19.47 3.70 1.98
C LYS A 43 18.09 3.52 1.34
N LEU A 44 17.02 3.72 2.11
CA LEU A 44 15.64 3.66 1.61
C LEU A 44 15.41 4.58 0.42
N TRP A 45 15.90 5.81 0.50
CA TRP A 45 15.77 6.78 -0.59
C TRP A 45 16.51 6.37 -1.86
N MET A 46 17.72 5.82 -1.73
CA MET A 46 18.49 5.33 -2.88
C MET A 46 17.81 4.12 -3.53
N GLU A 47 17.17 3.25 -2.74
CA GLU A 47 16.51 2.04 -3.24
C GLU A 47 15.11 2.30 -3.82
N THR A 48 14.35 3.25 -3.26
CA THR A 48 12.91 3.40 -3.57
C THR A 48 12.51 4.79 -4.04
N GLY A 49 13.39 5.80 -3.91
CA GLY A 49 13.02 7.21 -4.12
C GLY A 49 12.14 7.80 -3.01
N ASP A 50 11.90 7.06 -1.92
CA ASP A 50 11.11 7.53 -0.78
C ASP A 50 11.83 7.28 0.56
N VAL A 51 11.43 8.00 1.60
CA VAL A 51 11.93 7.91 2.98
C VAL A 51 11.04 7.04 3.88
N VAL A 52 9.94 6.55 3.33
CA VAL A 52 8.99 5.65 3.99
C VAL A 52 9.03 4.32 3.28
N HIS A 53 9.21 3.25 4.06
CA HIS A 53 9.05 1.91 3.54
C HIS A 53 7.56 1.68 3.25
N HIS A 54 7.23 1.55 1.98
CA HIS A 54 5.92 1.09 1.56
C HIS A 54 5.97 -0.44 1.62
N ASN A 55 5.16 -1.03 2.50
CA ASN A 55 4.95 -2.47 2.45
C ASN A 55 4.16 -2.78 1.17
N HIS A 56 4.86 -2.99 0.06
CA HIS A 56 4.27 -3.35 -1.24
C HIS A 56 3.51 -4.70 -1.23
N GLY A 57 3.35 -5.36 -0.08
CA GLY A 57 2.67 -6.64 0.06
C GLY A 57 1.18 -6.55 0.40
N ILE A 58 0.66 -5.36 0.72
CA ILE A 58 -0.76 -5.17 1.02
C ILE A 58 -1.27 -4.07 0.09
N PRO A 59 -2.20 -4.36 -0.82
CA PRO A 59 -2.84 -3.32 -1.62
C PRO A 59 -3.42 -2.28 -0.67
N ASP A 60 -3.28 -1.00 -0.99
CA ASP A 60 -3.89 0.05 -0.20
C ASP A 60 -5.38 -0.30 -0.01
N ILE A 61 -5.78 -0.50 1.25
CA ILE A 61 -7.15 -0.91 1.59
C ILE A 61 -8.14 0.12 1.06
N ASN A 62 -7.74 1.40 0.98
CA ASN A 62 -8.56 2.44 0.38
C ASN A 62 -8.73 2.25 -1.12
N TYR A 63 -7.68 1.78 -1.81
CA TYR A 63 -7.75 1.42 -3.22
C TYR A 63 -8.66 0.21 -3.45
N LEU A 64 -8.55 -0.84 -2.61
CA LEU A 64 -9.45 -2.01 -2.66
C LEU A 64 -10.89 -1.61 -2.39
N LEU A 65 -11.13 -0.74 -1.40
CA LEU A 65 -12.46 -0.23 -1.09
C LEU A 65 -13.02 0.61 -2.23
N CYS A 66 -12.21 1.47 -2.84
CA CYS A 66 -12.64 2.24 -4.01
C CYS A 66 -13.01 1.30 -5.17
N LEU A 67 -12.20 0.29 -5.45
CA LEU A 67 -12.47 -0.73 -6.46
C LEU A 67 -13.79 -1.47 -6.21
N VAL A 68 -13.99 -1.99 -5.00
CA VAL A 68 -15.21 -2.73 -4.64
C VAL A 68 -16.44 -1.80 -4.60
N ASN A 69 -16.27 -0.52 -4.26
CA ASN A 69 -17.38 0.44 -4.29
C ASN A 69 -17.73 0.88 -5.72
N HIS A 70 -16.73 1.01 -6.60
CA HIS A 70 -16.93 1.41 -7.99
C HIS A 70 -17.46 0.26 -8.85
N HIS A 71 -17.05 -0.96 -8.50
CA HIS A 71 -17.46 -2.20 -9.15
C HIS A 71 -17.90 -3.23 -8.09
N PRO A 72 -19.08 -3.03 -7.47
CA PRO A 72 -19.61 -3.97 -6.47
C PRO A 72 -19.90 -5.37 -7.06
N ASP A 73 -19.91 -5.46 -8.39
CA ASP A 73 -20.23 -6.64 -9.19
C ASP A 73 -19.00 -7.48 -9.57
N TRP A 74 -17.80 -7.09 -9.12
CA TRP A 74 -16.56 -7.82 -9.37
C TRP A 74 -16.35 -8.97 -8.39
N PHE A 75 -15.87 -10.09 -8.93
CA PHE A 75 -15.59 -11.26 -8.11
C PHE A 75 -14.25 -11.11 -7.38
N LEU A 76 -14.11 -11.83 -6.27
CA LEU A 76 -12.89 -11.77 -5.45
C LEU A 76 -11.66 -12.30 -6.19
N ASN A 77 -11.85 -13.32 -7.02
CA ASN A 77 -10.87 -13.87 -7.96
C ASN A 77 -10.51 -12.88 -9.06
N GLU A 78 -11.48 -12.17 -9.63
CA GLU A 78 -11.19 -11.09 -10.59
C GLU A 78 -10.40 -9.96 -9.94
N LEU A 79 -10.71 -9.60 -8.70
CA LEU A 79 -9.91 -8.65 -7.92
C LEU A 79 -8.47 -9.13 -7.69
N VAL A 80 -8.28 -10.42 -7.41
CA VAL A 80 -6.93 -11.02 -7.29
C VAL A 80 -6.19 -10.96 -8.62
N ASP A 81 -6.84 -11.33 -9.72
CA ASP A 81 -6.25 -11.27 -11.05
C ASP A 81 -5.92 -9.82 -11.43
N LEU A 82 -6.79 -8.87 -11.12
CA LEU A 82 -6.61 -7.47 -11.45
C LEU A 82 -5.49 -6.82 -10.63
N LEU A 83 -5.30 -7.21 -9.37
CA LEU A 83 -4.15 -6.80 -8.55
C LEU A 83 -2.84 -7.43 -9.03
N HIS A 84 -2.91 -8.68 -9.48
CA HIS A 84 -1.76 -9.35 -10.08
C HIS A 84 -1.32 -8.65 -11.38
N HIS A 85 -2.27 -8.27 -12.24
CA HIS A 85 -1.98 -7.65 -13.54
C HIS A 85 -1.68 -6.14 -13.46
N ASN A 86 -2.42 -5.37 -12.67
CA ASN A 86 -2.30 -3.90 -12.66
C ASN A 86 -1.39 -3.36 -11.56
N CYS A 87 -1.24 -4.09 -10.46
CA CYS A 87 -0.43 -3.62 -9.33
C CYS A 87 0.87 -4.43 -9.17
N PHE A 88 1.08 -5.50 -9.95
CA PHE A 88 2.17 -6.47 -9.78
C PHE A 88 2.25 -7.04 -8.36
N ILE A 89 1.11 -7.09 -7.65
CA ILE A 89 1.03 -7.63 -6.29
C ILE A 89 0.35 -8.99 -6.35
N ALA A 90 1.11 -10.05 -6.12
CA ALA A 90 0.58 -11.39 -5.90
C ALA A 90 0.00 -11.47 -4.47
N VAL A 91 -1.23 -11.01 -4.29
CA VAL A 91 -1.93 -11.13 -3.01
C VAL A 91 -2.68 -12.45 -2.97
N HIS A 92 -2.35 -13.29 -1.99
CA HIS A 92 -3.10 -14.51 -1.77
C HIS A 92 -4.56 -14.20 -1.40
N PHE A 93 -5.50 -14.98 -1.93
CA PHE A 93 -6.94 -14.84 -1.70
C PHE A 93 -7.32 -14.63 -0.22
N THR A 94 -6.66 -15.34 0.70
CA THR A 94 -6.92 -15.22 2.14
C THR A 94 -6.51 -13.87 2.72
N THR A 95 -5.43 -13.26 2.22
CA THR A 95 -4.97 -11.93 2.65
C THR A 95 -5.98 -10.88 2.23
N LEU A 96 -6.45 -10.95 0.99
CA LEU A 96 -7.45 -10.03 0.46
C LEU A 96 -8.80 -10.20 1.17
N TYR A 97 -9.19 -11.44 1.47
CA TYR A 97 -10.37 -11.76 2.29
C TYR A 97 -10.29 -11.16 3.70
N CYS A 98 -9.16 -11.30 4.38
CA CYS A 98 -8.96 -10.73 5.71
C CYS A 98 -9.08 -9.21 5.71
N GLU A 99 -8.51 -8.53 4.71
CA GLU A 99 -8.59 -7.07 4.61
C GLU A 99 -10.01 -6.58 4.27
N LEU A 100 -10.72 -7.24 3.37
CA LEU A 100 -12.12 -6.89 3.08
C LEU A 100 -13.06 -7.18 4.28
N SER A 101 -12.79 -8.25 5.03
CA SER A 101 -13.53 -8.58 6.25
C SER A 101 -13.31 -7.53 7.34
N ARG A 102 -12.06 -7.06 7.52
CA ARG A 102 -11.74 -5.91 8.40
C ARG A 102 -12.46 -4.64 7.96
N ALA A 103 -12.65 -4.46 6.65
CA ALA A 103 -13.42 -3.37 6.07
C ALA A 103 -14.95 -3.58 6.10
N ARG A 104 -15.45 -4.61 6.81
CA ARG A 104 -16.87 -4.97 6.97
C ARG A 104 -17.60 -5.38 5.69
N ILE A 105 -16.89 -5.77 4.64
CA ILE A 105 -17.50 -6.31 3.43
C ILE A 105 -17.75 -7.81 3.64
N SER A 106 -19.02 -8.21 3.70
CA SER A 106 -19.37 -9.61 3.98
C SER A 106 -19.26 -10.48 2.73
N LEU A 107 -18.71 -11.69 2.92
CA LEU A 107 -18.65 -12.75 1.90
C LEU A 107 -20.03 -13.07 1.31
N LYS A 108 -21.09 -12.99 2.12
CA LYS A 108 -22.47 -13.23 1.67
C LYS A 108 -22.93 -12.19 0.64
N LYS A 109 -22.53 -10.92 0.82
CA LYS A 109 -22.85 -9.85 -0.13
C LYS A 109 -22.13 -10.08 -1.46
N LEU A 110 -20.82 -10.35 -1.41
CA LEU A 110 -20.03 -10.65 -2.61
C LEU A 110 -20.51 -11.92 -3.34
N ARG A 111 -20.77 -13.01 -2.59
CA ARG A 111 -21.30 -14.27 -3.16
C ARG A 111 -22.71 -14.13 -3.73
N LYS A 112 -23.57 -13.27 -3.15
CA LYS A 112 -24.94 -13.05 -3.65
C LYS A 112 -24.90 -12.34 -4.99
N ILE A 113 -24.14 -11.25 -5.10
CA ILE A 113 -23.95 -10.49 -6.35
C ILE A 113 -23.31 -11.39 -7.42
N ALA A 114 -22.32 -12.20 -7.03
CA ALA A 114 -21.70 -13.22 -7.88
C ALA A 114 -22.70 -14.25 -8.42
N LYS A 115 -23.59 -14.79 -7.55
CA LYS A 115 -24.58 -15.79 -7.95
C LYS A 115 -25.68 -15.21 -8.84
N GLU A 116 -26.05 -13.96 -8.62
CA GLU A 116 -27.02 -13.24 -9.47
C GLU A 116 -26.45 -13.02 -10.88
N ARG A 117 -25.16 -12.70 -11.00
CA ARG A 117 -24.48 -12.58 -12.29
C ARG A 117 -24.21 -13.91 -12.98
N ASP A 118 -23.82 -14.96 -12.25
CA ASP A 118 -23.63 -16.29 -12.83
C ASP A 118 -24.94 -16.80 -13.46
N ALA A 119 -26.08 -16.63 -12.79
CA ALA A 119 -27.40 -16.94 -13.36
C ALA A 119 -27.76 -16.11 -14.61
N LEU A 120 -27.34 -14.84 -14.66
CA LEU A 120 -27.53 -13.95 -15.82
C LEU A 120 -26.58 -14.29 -16.98
N TYR A 121 -25.30 -14.57 -16.71
CA TYR A 121 -24.31 -14.93 -17.73
C TYR A 121 -24.51 -16.36 -18.28
N HIS A 122 -25.08 -17.29 -17.50
CA HIS A 122 -25.35 -18.65 -17.97
C HIS A 122 -26.59 -18.76 -18.88
N THR A 123 -27.41 -17.70 -18.98
CA THR A 123 -28.56 -17.66 -19.92
C THR A 123 -28.23 -17.07 -21.29
N ASP A 124 -27.04 -16.49 -21.48
CA ASP A 124 -26.58 -15.91 -22.75
C ASP A 124 -25.66 -16.84 -23.57
N PHE A 125 -25.42 -18.07 -23.10
CA PHE A 125 -24.78 -19.13 -23.90
C PHE A 125 -25.81 -20.22 -24.27
N ILE A 126 -26.64 -19.93 -25.29
CA ILE A 126 -27.33 -20.92 -26.13
C ILE A 126 -26.78 -20.79 -27.55
#